data_AF-A0A1F8BIZ1-F1
#
_entry.id   AF-A0A1F8BIZ1-F1
#
_cell.length_a   1.000
_cell.length_b   1.000
_cell.length_c   1.000
_cell.angle_alpha   90.00
_cell.angle_beta   90.00
_cell.angle_gamma   90.00
#
_symmetry.space_group_name_H-M   'P 1'
#
loop_
_entity.id
_entity.type
_entity.pdbx_description
1 polymer ?
#
loop_
_entity_poly.entity_id
_entity_poly.type
_entity_poly.pdbx_seq_one_letter_code
_entity_poly.pdbx_strand_id
1 'polypeptide(L)'
;MLNIFSQNLFLGVLIILNFVFLAISFYKPKPVLNLIPVILFAALSVIQIKSVNFREVYRFSASELDLQIQRMNLYPPKLARLGYILERKKETQIIKRIEKNFFDTIDFNSYFPNYFSYFEFPFILYGIYLFIKKKVAIQIGLFTYSFLLITIFGVHGKIGPFILFPFINLFIFIGLVKIFRFDRKT
;
A
#
# COMPACT_ATOMS: atom_id res chain seq x y z
N MET A 1 2.80 -4.70 -13.54
CA MET A 1 2.76 -3.34 -14.14
C MET A 1 2.02 -3.24 -15.47
N LEU A 2 2.23 -4.15 -16.44
CA LEU A 2 1.59 -4.11 -17.77
C LEU A 2 0.06 -4.01 -17.73
N ASN A 3 -0.59 -4.69 -16.78
CA ASN A 3 -2.04 -4.63 -16.59
C ASN A 3 -2.57 -3.23 -16.21
N ILE A 4 -1.74 -2.38 -15.58
CA ILE A 4 -2.14 -0.99 -15.29
C ILE A 4 -2.09 -0.16 -16.56
N PHE A 5 -1.06 -0.34 -17.38
CA PHE A 5 -0.94 0.36 -18.66
C PHE A 5 -2.08 0.01 -19.62
N SER A 6 -2.51 -1.27 -19.63
CA SER A 6 -3.64 -1.69 -20.45
C SER A 6 -5.00 -1.15 -19.96
N GLN A 7 -5.14 -0.87 -18.66
CA GLN A 7 -6.38 -0.30 -18.09
C GLN A 7 -6.40 1.23 -18.16
N ASN A 8 -5.28 1.89 -17.90
CA ASN A 8 -5.16 3.34 -17.87
C ASN A 8 -3.71 3.80 -18.11
N LEU A 9 -3.42 4.21 -19.35
CA LEU A 9 -2.10 4.70 -19.77
C LEU A 9 -1.64 5.90 -18.92
N PHE A 10 -2.54 6.86 -18.66
CA PHE A 10 -2.23 8.05 -17.88
C PHE A 10 -1.76 7.70 -16.46
N LEU A 11 -2.44 6.75 -15.81
CA LEU A 11 -2.05 6.26 -14.49
C LEU A 11 -0.69 5.57 -14.52
N GLY A 12 -0.44 4.72 -15.52
CA GLY A 12 0.84 4.04 -15.69
C GLY A 12 2.00 5.04 -15.84
N VAL A 13 1.83 6.06 -16.68
CA VAL A 13 2.81 7.15 -16.86
C VAL A 13 3.04 7.90 -15.54
N LEU A 14 1.96 8.20 -14.81
CA LEU A 14 2.06 8.91 -13.54
C LEU A 14 2.85 8.12 -12.48
N ILE A 15 2.64 6.79 -12.41
CA ILE A 15 3.40 5.90 -11.52
C ILE A 15 4.88 5.86 -11.89
N ILE A 16 5.21 5.73 -13.18
CA ILE A 16 6.61 5.73 -13.65
C ILE A 16 7.27 7.07 -13.34
N LEU A 17 6.63 8.19 -13.67
CA LEU A 17 7.18 9.52 -13.39
C LEU A 17 7.42 9.69 -11.88
N ASN A 18 6.46 9.29 -11.05
CA ASN A 18 6.63 9.35 -9.60
C ASN A 18 7.83 8.52 -9.13
N PHE A 19 7.96 7.28 -9.60
CA PHE A 19 9.12 6.43 -9.34
C PHE A 19 10.44 7.10 -9.75
N VAL A 20 10.54 7.65 -10.98
CA VAL A 20 11.76 8.29 -11.49
C VAL A 20 12.15 9.47 -10.61
N PHE A 21 11.20 10.34 -10.25
CA PHE A 21 11.49 11.50 -9.40
C PHE A 21 11.81 11.08 -7.95
N LEU A 22 11.18 10.03 -7.42
CA LEU A 22 11.55 9.44 -6.12
C LEU A 22 12.98 8.92 -6.15
N ALA A 23 13.39 8.21 -7.20
CA ALA A 23 14.75 7.71 -7.37
C ALA A 23 15.77 8.85 -7.47
N ILE A 24 15.51 9.88 -8.30
CA ILE A 24 16.37 11.05 -8.41
C ILE A 24 16.50 11.77 -7.06
N SER A 25 15.37 12.03 -6.40
CA SER A 25 15.30 12.66 -5.07
C SER A 25 16.04 11.83 -4.02
N PHE A 26 15.97 10.49 -4.12
CA PHE A 26 16.66 9.60 -3.19
C PHE A 26 18.16 9.79 -3.30
N TYR A 27 18.75 9.77 -4.50
CA TYR A 27 20.20 9.93 -4.69
C TYR A 27 20.69 11.37 -4.58
N LYS A 28 19.89 12.35 -4.96
CA LYS A 28 20.22 13.79 -4.93
C LYS A 28 19.10 14.57 -4.22
N PRO A 29 19.06 14.55 -2.87
CA PRO A 29 17.99 15.21 -2.11
C PRO A 29 18.17 16.74 -2.16
N LYS A 30 17.53 17.38 -3.14
CA LYS A 30 17.39 18.84 -3.20
C LYS A 30 15.94 19.23 -2.91
N PRO A 31 15.66 20.36 -2.22
CA PRO A 31 14.29 20.77 -1.89
C PRO A 31 13.35 20.79 -3.10
N VAL A 32 13.80 21.38 -4.22
CA VAL A 32 13.03 21.46 -5.47
C VAL A 32 12.75 20.07 -6.06
N LEU A 33 13.73 19.16 -5.99
CA LEU A 33 13.58 17.78 -6.49
C LEU A 33 12.66 16.93 -5.60
N ASN A 34 12.54 17.27 -4.31
CA ASN A 34 11.63 16.61 -3.38
C ASN A 34 10.18 17.09 -3.54
N LEU A 35 9.96 18.28 -4.10
CA LEU A 35 8.61 18.83 -4.30
C LEU A 35 7.86 18.10 -5.44
N ILE A 36 8.56 17.75 -6.51
CA ILE A 36 7.97 17.05 -7.67
C ILE A 36 7.30 15.72 -7.29
N PRO A 37 7.98 14.77 -6.60
CA PRO A 37 7.34 13.51 -6.22
C PRO A 37 6.18 13.74 -5.25
N VAL A 38 6.20 14.79 -4.40
CA VAL A 38 5.07 15.15 -3.53
C VAL A 38 3.85 15.54 -4.37
N ILE A 39 4.00 16.40 -5.38
CA ILE A 39 2.91 16.83 -6.26
C ILE A 39 2.33 15.63 -7.04
N LEU A 40 3.21 14.82 -7.63
CA LEU A 40 2.80 13.61 -8.36
C LEU A 40 2.09 12.62 -7.42
N PHE A 41 2.55 12.51 -6.18
CA PHE A 41 1.98 11.61 -5.18
C PHE A 41 0.61 12.10 -4.69
N ALA A 42 0.42 13.41 -4.55
CA ALA A 42 -0.90 13.99 -4.26
C ALA A 42 -1.89 13.66 -5.39
N ALA A 43 -1.48 13.78 -6.65
CA ALA A 43 -2.31 13.38 -7.79
C ALA A 43 -2.66 11.88 -7.75
N LEU A 44 -1.68 11.01 -7.48
CA LEU A 44 -1.92 9.57 -7.31
C LEU A 44 -2.89 9.27 -6.16
N SER A 45 -2.76 9.99 -5.04
CA SER A 45 -3.64 9.85 -3.86
C SER A 45 -5.08 10.18 -4.21
N VAL A 46 -5.32 11.27 -4.93
CA VAL A 46 -6.66 11.67 -5.38
C VAL A 46 -7.26 10.59 -6.30
N ILE A 47 -6.47 10.04 -7.23
CA ILE A 47 -6.93 8.98 -8.12
C ILE A 47 -7.23 7.70 -7.33
N GLN A 48 -6.39 7.33 -6.35
CA GLN A 48 -6.59 6.14 -5.51
C GLN A 48 -7.92 6.25 -4.77
N ILE A 49 -8.16 7.38 -4.10
CA ILE A 49 -9.40 7.63 -3.35
C ILE A 49 -10.63 7.55 -4.28
N LYS A 50 -10.55 8.12 -5.50
CA LYS A 50 -11.65 8.06 -6.47
C LYS A 50 -11.87 6.67 -7.07
N SER A 51 -10.84 5.83 -7.12
CA SER A 51 -10.91 4.49 -7.71
C SER A 51 -11.53 3.45 -6.78
N VAL A 52 -11.65 3.77 -5.48
CA VAL A 52 -12.16 2.89 -4.45
C VAL A 52 -13.67 3.04 -4.31
N ASN A 53 -14.38 1.90 -4.30
CA ASN A 53 -15.80 1.87 -3.98
C ASN A 53 -16.01 1.70 -2.47
N PHE A 54 -16.22 2.81 -1.76
CA PHE A 54 -16.44 2.81 -0.30
C PHE A 54 -17.57 1.88 0.16
N ARG A 55 -18.61 1.69 -0.65
CA ARG A 55 -19.73 0.82 -0.29
C ARG A 55 -19.30 -0.65 -0.25
N GLU A 56 -18.37 -1.04 -1.12
CA GLU A 56 -17.84 -2.41 -1.15
C GLU A 56 -16.79 -2.63 -0.06
N VAL A 57 -15.91 -1.64 0.18
CA VAL A 57 -14.85 -1.74 1.20
C VAL A 57 -15.42 -1.99 2.60
N TYR A 58 -16.54 -1.36 2.95
CA TYR A 58 -17.14 -1.47 4.28
C TYR A 58 -18.29 -2.48 4.35
N ARG A 59 -18.59 -3.20 3.27
CA ARG A 59 -19.66 -4.22 3.25
C ARG A 59 -19.14 -5.56 3.75
N PHE A 60 -19.81 -6.12 4.76
CA PHE A 60 -19.55 -7.47 5.24
C PHE A 60 -19.87 -8.53 4.18
N SER A 61 -18.88 -9.38 3.89
CA SER A 61 -19.09 -10.60 3.13
C SER A 61 -19.84 -11.62 3.99
N ALA A 62 -20.47 -12.61 3.35
CA ALA A 62 -21.20 -13.66 4.07
C ALA A 62 -20.29 -14.38 5.09
N SER A 63 -19.08 -14.74 4.68
CA SER A 63 -18.09 -15.37 5.57
C SER A 63 -17.68 -14.49 6.76
N GLU A 64 -17.64 -13.15 6.59
CA GLU A 64 -17.29 -12.26 7.69
C GLU A 64 -18.45 -12.09 8.69
N LEU A 65 -19.69 -12.14 8.20
CA LEU A 65 -20.88 -12.20 9.04
C LEU A 65 -20.90 -13.51 9.84
N ASP A 66 -20.56 -14.63 9.22
CA ASP A 66 -20.48 -15.93 9.90
C ASP A 66 -19.42 -15.92 11.00
N LEU A 67 -18.23 -15.37 10.72
CA LEU A 67 -17.18 -15.19 11.73
C LEU A 67 -17.60 -14.24 12.85
N GLN A 68 -18.38 -13.20 12.53
CA GLN A 68 -18.95 -12.32 13.54
C GLN A 68 -19.93 -13.07 14.45
N ILE A 69 -20.84 -13.86 13.87
CA ILE A 69 -21.81 -14.67 14.62
C ILE A 69 -21.08 -15.71 15.49
N GLN A 70 -20.05 -16.37 14.96
CA GLN A 70 -19.22 -17.29 15.74
C GLN A 70 -18.59 -16.61 16.96
N ARG A 71 -17.96 -15.44 16.78
CA ARG A 71 -17.41 -14.67 17.91
C ARG A 71 -18.46 -14.28 18.94
N MET A 72 -19.66 -13.92 18.46
CA MET A 72 -20.78 -13.57 19.35
C MET A 72 -21.23 -14.77 20.20
N ASN A 73 -21.16 -15.98 19.64
CA ASN A 73 -21.49 -17.22 20.34
C ASN A 73 -20.41 -17.68 21.34
N LEU A 74 -19.20 -17.12 21.28
CA LEU A 74 -18.12 -17.42 22.22
C LEU A 74 -18.20 -16.62 23.52
N TYR A 75 -19.02 -15.57 23.59
CA TYR A 75 -19.18 -14.81 24.83
C TYR A 75 -19.91 -15.64 25.90
N PRO A 76 -19.46 -15.60 27.16
CA PRO A 76 -20.16 -16.31 28.23
C PRO A 76 -21.58 -15.75 28.42
N PRO A 77 -22.58 -16.57 28.82
CA PRO A 77 -23.99 -16.17 28.84
C PRO A 77 -24.28 -14.87 29.60
N LYS A 78 -23.55 -14.62 30.70
CA LYS A 78 -23.68 -13.41 31.52
C LYS A 78 -23.23 -12.12 30.80
N LEU A 79 -22.35 -12.23 29.80
CA LEU A 79 -21.78 -11.11 29.05
C LEU A 79 -22.21 -11.08 27.59
N ALA A 80 -22.95 -12.10 27.12
CA ALA A 80 -23.39 -12.22 25.73
C ALA A 80 -24.06 -10.94 25.25
N ARG A 81 -25.02 -10.38 25.99
CA ARG A 81 -25.71 -9.14 25.59
C ARG A 81 -24.77 -7.95 25.37
N LEU A 82 -23.72 -7.82 26.19
CA LEU A 82 -22.71 -6.77 26.02
C LEU A 82 -21.82 -7.06 24.81
N GLY A 83 -21.38 -8.30 24.61
CA GLY A 83 -20.63 -8.73 23.43
C GLY A 83 -21.40 -8.46 22.14
N TYR A 84 -22.71 -8.74 22.11
CA TYR A 84 -23.58 -8.45 20.96
C TYR A 84 -23.69 -6.94 20.67
N ILE A 85 -23.80 -6.11 21.71
CA ILE A 85 -23.86 -4.65 21.55
C ILE A 85 -22.53 -4.14 21.02
N LEU A 86 -21.40 -4.60 21.57
CA LEU A 86 -20.06 -4.19 21.15
C LEU A 86 -19.76 -4.62 19.70
N GLU A 87 -20.04 -5.87 19.34
CA GLU A 87 -19.81 -6.39 17.99
C GLU A 87 -20.64 -5.68 16.91
N ARG A 88 -21.82 -5.14 17.26
CA ARG A 88 -22.69 -4.41 16.33
C ARG A 88 -22.41 -2.91 16.24
N LYS A 89 -21.56 -2.36 17.12
CA LYS A 89 -21.18 -0.94 17.07
C LYS A 89 -20.44 -0.62 15.78
N LYS A 90 -20.81 0.51 15.15
CA LYS A 90 -20.21 0.96 13.88
C LYS A 90 -18.70 1.13 14.02
N GLU A 91 -18.24 1.60 15.17
CA GLU A 91 -16.83 1.82 15.49
C GLU A 91 -16.06 0.49 15.47
N THR A 92 -16.62 -0.56 16.06
CA THR A 92 -16.00 -1.90 16.08
C THR A 92 -15.92 -2.48 14.67
N GLN A 93 -16.95 -2.27 13.86
CA GLN A 93 -16.96 -2.69 12.46
C GLN A 93 -15.90 -1.95 11.62
N ILE A 94 -15.75 -0.64 11.84
CA ILE A 94 -14.72 0.18 11.19
C ILE A 94 -13.31 -0.28 11.59
N ILE A 95 -13.06 -0.51 12.88
CA ILE A 95 -11.74 -0.94 13.37
C ILE A 95 -11.37 -2.30 12.75
N LYS A 96 -12.29 -3.27 12.75
CA LYS A 96 -12.06 -4.58 12.13
C LYS A 96 -11.79 -4.48 10.63
N ARG A 97 -12.38 -3.50 9.95
CA ARG A 97 -12.12 -3.22 8.53
C ARG A 97 -10.74 -2.65 8.29
N ILE A 98 -10.35 -1.66 9.08
CA ILE A 98 -9.02 -1.06 9.03
C ILE A 98 -7.96 -2.15 9.29
N GLU A 99 -8.18 -3.00 10.29
CA GLU A 99 -7.32 -4.14 10.60
C GLU A 99 -7.21 -5.11 9.41
N LYS A 100 -8.34 -5.53 8.84
CA LYS A 100 -8.32 -6.40 7.66
C LYS A 100 -7.58 -5.76 6.48
N ASN A 101 -7.91 -4.50 6.16
CA ASN A 101 -7.26 -3.78 5.07
C ASN A 101 -5.74 -3.66 5.30
N PHE A 102 -5.30 -3.47 6.54
CA PHE A 102 -3.88 -3.46 6.88
C PHE A 102 -3.22 -4.78 6.52
N PHE A 103 -3.80 -5.91 6.96
CA PHE A 103 -3.29 -7.25 6.63
C PHE A 103 -3.30 -7.53 5.14
N ASP A 104 -4.37 -7.16 4.44
CA ASP A 104 -4.46 -7.29 2.98
C ASP A 104 -3.38 -6.43 2.27
N THR A 105 -3.00 -5.28 2.85
CA THR A 105 -1.97 -4.38 2.30
C THR A 105 -0.55 -4.92 2.45
N ILE A 106 -0.29 -5.69 3.52
CA ILE A 106 1.03 -6.29 3.76
C ILE A 106 1.15 -7.72 3.21
N ASP A 107 0.07 -8.29 2.68
CA ASP A 107 0.09 -9.63 2.10
C ASP A 107 0.82 -9.62 0.75
N PHE A 108 2.13 -9.88 0.80
CA PHE A 108 2.99 -9.98 -0.38
C PHE A 108 2.46 -10.97 -1.43
N ASN A 109 1.74 -12.03 -1.05
CA ASN A 109 1.20 -12.99 -2.02
C ASN A 109 0.13 -12.37 -2.93
N SER A 110 -0.52 -11.28 -2.50
CA SER A 110 -1.46 -10.55 -3.36
C SER A 110 -0.73 -9.75 -4.46
N TYR A 111 0.52 -9.35 -4.19
CA TYR A 111 1.36 -8.55 -5.09
C TYR A 111 2.20 -9.41 -6.04
N PHE A 112 2.65 -10.58 -5.58
CA PHE A 112 3.49 -11.53 -6.31
C PHE A 112 2.69 -12.80 -6.66
N PRO A 113 2.61 -13.22 -7.94
CA PRO A 113 3.29 -12.70 -9.11
C PRO A 113 2.47 -11.65 -9.90
N ASN A 114 1.30 -11.25 -9.38
CA ASN A 114 0.29 -10.50 -10.14
C ASN A 114 0.81 -9.17 -10.72
N TYR A 115 1.60 -8.43 -9.93
CA TYR A 115 2.14 -7.13 -10.32
C TYR A 115 3.65 -7.12 -10.49
N PHE A 116 4.34 -7.98 -9.74
CA PHE A 116 5.79 -8.07 -9.58
C PHE A 116 6.23 -9.53 -9.58
N SER A 117 7.48 -9.82 -9.98
CA SER A 117 7.99 -11.19 -10.05
C SER A 117 8.55 -11.66 -8.72
N TYR A 118 8.38 -12.94 -8.34
CA TYR A 118 8.97 -13.47 -7.10
C TYR A 118 10.51 -13.33 -7.06
N PHE A 119 11.15 -13.30 -8.23
CA PHE A 119 12.59 -13.02 -8.33
C PHE A 119 12.97 -11.61 -7.86
N GLU A 120 12.01 -10.68 -7.82
CA GLU A 120 12.22 -9.30 -7.38
C GLU A 120 12.22 -9.15 -5.86
N PHE A 121 11.71 -10.16 -5.14
CA PHE A 121 11.50 -10.10 -3.70
C PHE A 121 12.79 -9.86 -2.88
N PRO A 122 13.94 -10.53 -3.15
CA PRO A 122 15.18 -10.23 -2.46
C PRO A 122 15.67 -8.79 -2.67
N PHE A 123 15.47 -8.23 -3.87
CA PHE A 123 15.84 -6.85 -4.17
C PHE A 123 14.98 -5.86 -3.39
N ILE A 124 13.68 -6.15 -3.22
CA ILE A 124 12.77 -5.33 -2.41
C ILE A 124 13.20 -5.30 -0.95
N LEU A 125 13.46 -6.47 -0.35
CA LEU A 125 13.86 -6.54 1.06
C LEU A 125 15.14 -5.73 1.30
N TYR A 126 16.14 -5.88 0.42
CA TYR A 126 17.38 -5.13 0.54
C TYR A 126 17.20 -3.62 0.25
N GLY A 127 16.36 -3.28 -0.73
CA GLY A 127 15.98 -1.91 -1.06
C GLY A 127 15.28 -1.19 0.09
N ILE A 128 14.34 -1.86 0.77
CA ILE A 128 13.67 -1.34 1.97
C ILE A 128 14.68 -1.04 3.07
N TYR A 129 15.60 -1.98 3.34
CA TYR A 129 16.65 -1.77 4.33
C TYR A 129 17.50 -0.52 4.03
N LEU A 130 17.95 -0.36 2.78
CA LEU A 130 18.74 0.79 2.35
C LEU A 130 17.95 2.09 2.37
N PHE A 131 16.67 2.03 2.00
CA PHE A 131 15.75 3.17 2.02
C PHE A 131 15.59 3.71 3.45
N ILE A 132 15.31 2.82 4.41
CA ILE A 132 15.18 3.19 5.83
C ILE A 132 16.51 3.71 6.37
N LYS A 133 17.64 3.07 6.01
CA LYS A 133 18.98 3.49 6.45
C LYS A 133 19.33 4.91 5.98
N LYS A 134 18.87 5.33 4.81
CA LYS A 134 19.15 6.67 4.26
C LYS A 134 18.38 7.79 4.97
N LYS A 135 17.28 7.46 5.66
CA LYS A 135 16.50 8.41 6.51
C LYS A 135 16.01 9.67 5.76
N VAL A 136 15.60 9.56 4.49
CA VAL A 136 15.03 10.68 3.75
C VAL A 136 13.61 10.96 4.25
N ALA A 137 13.46 11.88 5.21
CA ALA A 137 12.22 12.10 5.96
C ALA A 137 10.97 12.29 5.09
N ILE A 138 11.07 13.07 4.01
CA ILE A 138 9.95 13.31 3.09
C ILE A 138 9.49 12.00 2.44
N GLN A 139 10.42 11.19 1.93
CA GLN A 139 10.08 9.92 1.27
C GLN A 139 9.52 8.90 2.26
N ILE A 140 10.07 8.84 3.48
CA ILE A 140 9.52 8.01 4.56
C ILE A 140 8.10 8.44 4.92
N GLY A 141 7.84 9.75 4.96
CA GLY A 141 6.51 10.32 5.17
C GLY A 141 5.53 9.91 4.06
N LEU A 142 5.92 10.05 2.79
CA LEU A 142 5.10 9.65 1.65
C LEU A 142 4.83 8.13 1.63
N PHE A 143 5.84 7.32 1.95
CA PHE A 143 5.70 5.87 2.05
C PHE A 143 4.74 5.47 3.17
N THR A 144 4.92 6.01 4.38
CA THR A 144 4.01 5.79 5.51
C THR A 144 2.59 6.24 5.16
N TYR A 145 2.44 7.39 4.51
CA TYR A 145 1.14 7.88 4.06
C TYR A 145 0.49 6.94 3.05
N SER A 146 1.25 6.35 2.11
CA SER A 146 0.70 5.39 1.15
C SER A 146 0.12 4.15 1.84
N PHE A 147 0.80 3.64 2.88
CA PHE A 147 0.31 2.55 3.72
C PHE A 147 -0.96 2.93 4.48
N LEU A 148 -0.97 4.11 5.11
CA LEU A 148 -2.16 4.61 5.82
C LEU A 148 -3.35 4.78 4.88
N LEU A 149 -3.12 5.33 3.68
CA LEU A 149 -4.16 5.56 2.70
C LEU A 149 -4.81 4.24 2.27
N ILE A 150 -4.02 3.22 1.93
CA ILE A 150 -4.58 1.91 1.56
C ILE A 150 -5.20 1.20 2.77
N THR A 151 -4.64 1.35 3.96
CA THR A 151 -5.24 0.77 5.17
C THR A 151 -6.64 1.34 5.45
N ILE A 152 -6.84 2.64 5.22
CA ILE A 152 -8.13 3.31 5.44
C ILE A 152 -9.13 3.02 4.29
N PHE A 153 -8.66 3.08 3.05
CA PHE A 153 -9.52 2.97 1.87
C PHE A 153 -9.62 1.55 1.31
N GLY A 154 -8.79 0.63 1.78
CA GLY A 154 -8.73 -0.75 1.31
C GLY A 154 -7.97 -0.92 -0.01
N VAL A 155 -7.61 -2.18 -0.26
CA VAL A 155 -6.83 -2.63 -1.42
C VAL A 155 -7.71 -2.87 -2.67
N HIS A 156 -9.03 -2.87 -2.50
CA HIS A 156 -10.04 -3.37 -3.43
C HIS A 156 -10.47 -2.37 -4.52
N GLY A 157 -9.57 -1.46 -4.93
CA GLY A 157 -9.82 -0.61 -6.09
C GLY A 157 -9.74 -1.40 -7.40
N LYS A 158 -10.39 -0.93 -8.47
CA LYS A 158 -10.38 -1.59 -9.80
C LYS A 158 -8.97 -1.91 -10.34
N ILE A 159 -7.97 -1.13 -9.93
CA ILE A 159 -6.60 -1.19 -10.44
C ILE A 159 -5.62 -1.66 -9.33
N GLY A 160 -6.15 -2.00 -8.14
CA GLY A 160 -5.36 -2.36 -6.96
C GLY A 160 -4.74 -1.16 -6.22
N PRO A 161 -3.77 -1.42 -5.33
CA PRO A 161 -3.15 -0.42 -4.44
C PRO A 161 -1.97 0.28 -5.11
N PHE A 162 -2.21 0.87 -6.28
CA PHE A 162 -1.14 1.39 -7.14
C PHE A 162 -0.32 2.52 -6.52
N ILE A 163 -0.83 3.18 -5.46
CA ILE A 163 -0.09 4.20 -4.71
C ILE A 163 1.19 3.67 -4.04
N LEU A 164 1.30 2.36 -3.78
CA LEU A 164 2.53 1.72 -3.29
C LEU A 164 3.55 1.46 -4.40
N PHE A 165 3.13 1.41 -5.66
CA PHE A 165 3.97 0.89 -6.74
C PHE A 165 5.21 1.75 -7.02
N PRO A 166 5.16 3.09 -6.95
CA PRO A 166 6.37 3.91 -7.04
C PRO A 166 7.43 3.53 -6.00
N PHE A 167 7.02 3.16 -4.78
CA PHE A 167 7.94 2.74 -3.71
C PHE A 167 8.46 1.32 -3.91
N ILE A 168 7.60 0.38 -4.31
CA ILE A 168 8.04 -0.99 -4.61
C ILE A 168 9.09 -0.95 -5.74
N ASN A 169 8.82 -0.20 -6.82
CA ASN A 169 9.78 0.01 -7.90
C ASN A 169 11.07 0.68 -7.41
N LEU A 170 10.97 1.67 -6.50
CA LEU A 170 12.13 2.30 -5.89
C LEU A 170 12.97 1.29 -5.09
N PHE A 171 12.35 0.40 -4.31
CA PHE A 171 13.05 -0.61 -3.54
C PHE A 171 13.74 -1.64 -4.43
N ILE A 172 13.04 -2.14 -5.47
CA ILE A 172 13.65 -3.00 -6.49
C ILE A 172 14.87 -2.29 -7.09
N PHE A 173 14.71 -1.04 -7.52
CA PHE A 173 15.78 -0.26 -8.15
C PHE A 173 16.99 -0.09 -7.23
N ILE A 174 16.79 0.33 -5.97
CA ILE A 174 17.86 0.49 -4.99
C ILE A 174 18.56 -0.86 -4.73
N GLY A 175 17.79 -1.94 -4.57
CA GLY A 175 18.31 -3.28 -4.35
C GLY A 175 19.17 -3.75 -5.52
N LEU A 176 18.68 -3.61 -6.75
CA LEU A 176 19.38 -3.96 -7.98
C LEU A 176 20.68 -3.16 -8.13
N VAL A 177 20.60 -1.84 -8.02
CA VAL A 177 21.75 -0.94 -8.17
C VAL A 177 22.87 -1.32 -7.19
N LYS A 178 22.51 -1.73 -5.97
CA LYS A 178 23.49 -2.09 -4.95
C LYS A 178 24.05 -3.50 -5.10
N ILE A 179 23.21 -4.48 -5.42
CA ILE A 179 23.63 -5.88 -5.60
C ILE A 179 24.51 -6.03 -6.83
N PHE A 180 24.11 -5.43 -7.95
CA PHE A 180 24.89 -5.45 -9.20
C PHE A 180 26.05 -4.45 -9.21
N ARG A 181 26.25 -3.70 -8.12
CA ARG A 181 27.32 -2.69 -8.00
C ARG A 181 27.33 -1.69 -9.16
N PHE A 182 26.19 -1.34 -9.72
CA PHE A 182 26.09 -0.23 -10.69
C PHE A 182 26.60 1.10 -10.09
N ASP A 183 26.65 1.19 -8.75
CA ASP A 183 27.28 2.27 -7.99
C ASP A 183 28.81 2.35 -8.07
N ARG A 184 29.49 1.26 -8.46
CA ARG A 184 30.96 1.25 -8.57
C ARG A 184 31.35 1.83 -9.91
N LYS A 185 31.63 3.13 -9.92
CA LYS A 185 32.48 3.76 -10.93
C LYS A 185 33.79 2.97 -11.07
N THR A 186 34.02 2.40 -12.24
CA THR A 186 35.27 2.58 -12.99
C THR A 186 35.61 4.07 -13.08
#